data_AF-Q4JTE1-F1
#
_entry.id   AF-Q4JTE1-F1
#
_cell.length_a   1.000
_cell.length_b   1.000
_cell.length_c   1.000
_cell.angle_alpha   90.00
_cell.angle_beta   90.00
_cell.angle_gamma   90.00
#
_symmetry.space_group_name_H-M   'P 1'
#
loop_
_entity.id
_entity.type
_entity.pdbx_description
1 polymer ?
#
loop_
_entity_poly.entity_id
_entity_poly.type
_entity_poly.pdbx_seq_one_letter_code
_entity_poly.pdbx_strand_id
1 'polypeptide(L)'
;MGELHIDPVPAADRVAELRDAQLSWANHLDGSRPSVPVAAFGTGLQAKAQQFLDLVDQGHNVRVNHAHRLAKAGEDLTGLVDRVGQAEQENSASLNAGGAWA
;
A
#
# COMPACT_ATOMS: atom_id res chain seq x y z
N MET A 1 7.26 -25.13 -5.93
CA MET A 1 6.52 -23.86 -6.16
C MET A 1 5.11 -24.07 -5.67
N GLY A 2 4.60 -23.20 -4.80
CA GLY A 2 3.21 -23.28 -4.33
C GLY A 2 2.27 -22.69 -5.36
N GLU A 3 1.18 -23.39 -5.66
CA GLU A 3 0.14 -22.93 -6.56
C GLU A 3 -0.61 -21.75 -5.93
N LEU A 4 -0.66 -20.63 -6.65
CA LEU A 4 -1.31 -19.41 -6.18
C LEU A 4 -2.81 -19.52 -6.39
N HIS A 5 -3.56 -19.84 -5.33
CA HIS A 5 -5.02 -19.85 -5.36
C HIS A 5 -5.55 -18.42 -5.16
N ILE A 6 -5.92 -17.75 -6.25
CA ILE A 6 -6.66 -16.49 -6.21
C ILE A 6 -8.02 -16.74 -6.85
N ASP A 7 -9.09 -16.51 -6.09
CA ASP A 7 -10.42 -16.34 -6.67
C ASP A 7 -10.58 -14.85 -7.03
N PRO A 8 -10.54 -14.48 -8.33
CA PRO A 8 -10.40 -13.09 -8.75
C PRO A 8 -11.62 -12.23 -8.41
N VAL A 9 -12.83 -12.82 -8.35
CA VAL A 9 -14.07 -12.07 -8.10
C VAL A 9 -14.11 -11.50 -6.67
N PRO A 10 -14.00 -12.29 -5.59
CA PRO A 10 -13.93 -11.75 -4.23
C PRO A 10 -12.61 -11.04 -3.94
N ALA A 11 -11.53 -11.32 -4.67
CA ALA A 11 -10.24 -10.66 -4.47
C ALA A 11 -10.24 -9.20 -4.97
N ALA A 12 -10.99 -8.88 -6.03
CA ALA A 12 -11.01 -7.54 -6.61
C ALA A 12 -11.43 -6.47 -5.60
N ASP A 13 -12.58 -6.68 -4.93
CA ASP A 13 -13.10 -5.73 -3.94
C ASP A 13 -12.15 -5.58 -2.75
N ARG A 14 -11.61 -6.70 -2.25
CA ARG A 14 -10.69 -6.71 -1.09
C ARG A 14 -9.38 -6.01 -1.38
N VAL A 15 -8.84 -6.17 -2.59
CA VAL A 15 -7.60 -5.53 -3.00
C VAL A 15 -7.82 -4.05 -3.26
N ALA A 16 -8.97 -3.65 -3.80
CA ALA A 16 -9.34 -2.24 -3.93
C ALA A 16 -9.46 -1.55 -2.56
N GLU A 17 -10.17 -2.15 -1.60
CA GLU A 17 -10.27 -1.65 -0.22
C GLU A 17 -8.88 -1.48 0.42
N LEU A 18 -8.01 -2.49 0.27
CA LEU A 18 -6.66 -2.46 0.83
C LEU A 18 -5.80 -1.36 0.20
N ARG A 19 -5.82 -1.24 -1.14
CA ARG A 19 -5.10 -0.19 -1.87
C ARG A 19 -5.53 1.19 -1.40
N ASP A 20 -6.84 1.42 -1.30
CA ASP A 20 -7.38 2.72 -0.92
C ASP A 20 -7.02 3.07 0.53
N ALA A 21 -7.04 2.11 1.44
CA ALA A 21 -6.59 2.28 2.82
C ALA A 21 -5.08 2.62 2.89
N GLN A 22 -4.25 1.93 2.10
CA GLN A 22 -2.80 2.18 2.04
C GLN A 22 -2.47 3.55 1.44
N LEU A 23 -3.18 3.96 0.39
CA LEU A 23 -3.03 5.28 -0.23
C LEU A 23 -3.49 6.40 0.72
N SER A 24 -4.65 6.21 1.38
CA SER A 24 -5.15 7.13 2.40
C SER A 24 -4.14 7.30 3.53
N TRP A 25 -3.54 6.21 4.00
CA TRP A 25 -2.50 6.25 5.04
C TRP A 25 -1.23 6.99 4.60
N ALA A 26 -0.75 6.75 3.37
CA ALA A 26 0.41 7.46 2.83
C ALA A 26 0.14 8.97 2.76
N ASN A 27 -1.01 9.36 2.20
CA ASN A 27 -1.42 10.76 2.11
C ASN A 27 -1.55 11.42 3.50
N HIS A 28 -2.10 10.68 4.47
CA HIS A 28 -2.22 11.17 5.84
C HIS A 28 -0.84 11.44 6.46
N LEU A 29 0.12 10.52 6.28
CA LEU A 29 1.48 10.71 6.79
C LEU A 29 2.19 11.86 6.12
N ASP A 30 2.08 12.03 4.80
CA ASP A 30 2.67 13.16 4.07
C ASP A 30 2.16 14.51 4.59
N GLY A 31 0.86 14.60 4.90
CA GLY A 31 0.24 15.81 5.41
C GLY A 31 0.42 16.06 6.92
N SER A 32 0.87 15.06 7.68
CA SER A 32 0.84 15.08 9.15
C SER A 32 2.23 14.92 9.78
N ARG A 33 3.17 15.76 9.35
CA ARG A 33 4.51 15.78 9.95
C ARG A 33 4.43 16.23 11.42
N PRO A 34 4.98 15.45 12.37
CA PRO A 34 5.07 15.87 13.76
C PRO A 34 5.91 17.14 13.89
N SER A 35 5.40 18.15 14.59
CA SER A 35 6.12 19.38 14.86
C SER A 35 6.01 19.72 16.34
N VAL A 36 7.15 19.89 16.99
CA VAL A 36 7.24 20.34 18.38
C VAL A 36 8.24 21.49 18.45
N PRO A 37 7.85 22.68 18.92
CA PRO A 37 8.78 23.79 19.06
C PRO A 37 9.93 23.45 20.01
N VAL A 38 11.17 23.77 19.64
CA VAL A 38 12.36 23.55 20.49
C VAL A 38 12.20 24.19 21.88
N ALA A 39 11.52 25.35 21.95
CA ALA A 39 11.25 26.04 23.20
C ALA A 39 10.41 25.22 24.21
N ALA A 40 9.62 24.24 23.74
CA ALA A 40 8.81 23.37 24.59
C ALA A 40 9.65 22.43 25.46
N PHE A 41 10.93 22.20 25.11
CA PHE A 41 11.85 21.33 25.86
C PHE A 41 12.49 22.03 27.07
N GLY A 42 12.30 23.34 27.22
CA GLY A 42 12.84 24.11 28.35
C GLY A 42 14.23 24.71 28.12
N THR A 43 14.58 25.67 28.97
CA THR A 43 15.83 26.44 28.87
C THR A 43 17.05 25.56 29.14
N GLY A 44 18.08 25.66 28.27
CA GLY A 44 19.33 24.91 28.40
C GLY A 44 19.34 23.55 27.70
N LEU A 45 18.20 23.12 27.15
CA LEU A 45 18.06 21.84 26.45
C LEU A 45 18.00 21.97 24.93
N GLN A 46 18.22 23.17 24.37
CA GLN A 46 17.99 23.45 22.95
C GLN A 46 18.79 22.53 22.01
N ALA A 47 20.06 22.25 22.33
CA ALA A 47 20.90 21.38 21.51
C ALA A 47 20.40 19.92 21.51
N LYS A 48 19.96 19.41 22.68
CA LYS A 48 19.40 18.05 22.79
C LYS A 48 18.01 17.95 22.17
N ALA A 49 17.21 19.00 22.31
CA ALA A 49 15.90 19.11 21.67
C ALA A 49 16.04 19.07 20.16
N GLN A 50 17.00 19.80 19.58
CA GLN A 50 17.26 19.73 18.14
C GLN A 50 17.64 18.32 17.70
N GLN A 51 18.58 17.67 18.39
CA GLN A 51 18.96 16.28 18.08
C GLN A 51 17.77 15.31 18.14
N PHE A 52 16.88 15.48 19.12
CA PHE A 52 15.68 14.67 19.23
C PHE A 52 14.71 14.94 18.07
N LEU A 53 14.49 16.19 17.69
CA LEU A 53 13.63 16.56 16.57
C LEU A 53 14.17 16.03 15.24
N ASP A 54 15.49 16.05 15.04
CA ASP A 54 16.13 15.48 13.86
C ASP A 54 15.86 13.96 13.77
N LEU A 55 15.86 13.25 14.91
CA LEU A 55 15.51 11.82 14.97
C LEU A 55 14.02 11.58 14.72
N VAL A 56 13.14 12.46 15.23
CA VAL A 56 11.69 12.40 14.94
C VAL A 56 11.44 12.58 13.44
N ASP A 57 12.11 13.53 12.81
CA ASP A 57 12.03 13.77 11.38
C ASP A 57 12.52 12.56 10.57
N GLN A 58 13.66 11.97 10.94
CA GLN A 58 14.16 10.74 10.32
C GLN A 58 13.16 9.58 10.47
N GLY A 59 12.62 9.38 11.68
CA GLY A 59 11.63 8.34 11.94
C GLY A 59 10.34 8.56 11.13
N HIS A 60 9.90 9.81 10.98
CA HIS A 60 8.76 10.15 10.15
C HIS A 60 9.02 9.85 8.67
N ASN A 61 10.19 10.20 8.14
CA ASN A 61 10.57 9.88 6.76
C ASN A 61 10.55 8.36 6.50
N VAL A 62 11.01 7.54 7.45
CA VAL A 62 10.94 6.08 7.35
C VAL A 62 9.50 5.60 7.24
N ARG A 63 8.59 6.16 8.06
CA ARG A 63 7.16 5.81 8.05
C ARG A 63 6.49 6.19 6.73
N VAL A 64 6.74 7.39 6.22
CA VAL A 64 6.25 7.86 4.91
C VAL A 64 6.73 6.92 3.80
N ASN A 65 8.03 6.65 3.73
CA ASN A 65 8.59 5.75 2.73
C ASN A 65 8.00 4.34 2.81
N HIS A 66 7.72 3.83 4.01
CA HIS A 66 7.07 2.54 4.17
C HIS A 66 5.62 2.56 3.69
N ALA A 67 4.86 3.61 4.00
CA ALA A 67 3.48 3.75 3.54
C ALA A 67 3.39 3.83 2.01
N HIS A 68 4.29 4.55 1.33
CA HIS A 68 4.35 4.53 -0.13
C HIS A 68 4.66 3.14 -0.71
N ARG A 69 5.55 2.37 -0.08
CA ARG A 69 5.81 0.98 -0.52
C ARG A 69 4.58 0.10 -0.37
N LEU A 70 3.80 0.29 0.70
CA LEU A 70 2.55 -0.44 0.88
C LEU A 70 1.52 -0.03 -0.18
N ALA A 71 1.32 1.26 -0.42
CA ALA A 71 0.42 1.74 -1.47
C ALA A 71 0.80 1.18 -2.85
N LYS A 72 2.10 1.17 -3.16
CA LYS A 72 2.60 0.58 -4.39
C LYS A 72 2.32 -0.93 -4.49
N ALA A 73 2.52 -1.66 -3.40
CA ALA A 73 2.18 -3.08 -3.34
C ALA A 73 0.67 -3.31 -3.54
N GLY A 74 -0.19 -2.43 -3.00
CA GLY A 74 -1.64 -2.45 -3.24
C GLY A 74 -1.99 -2.30 -4.71
N GLU A 75 -1.38 -1.35 -5.43
CA GLU A 75 -1.54 -1.19 -6.88
C GLU A 75 -1.10 -2.45 -7.66
N ASP A 76 0.06 -3.01 -7.28
CA ASP A 76 0.60 -4.19 -7.94
C ASP A 76 -0.29 -5.42 -7.73
N LEU A 77 -0.91 -5.54 -6.54
CA LEU A 77 -1.91 -6.56 -6.23
C LEU A 77 -3.18 -6.37 -7.07
N THR A 78 -3.68 -5.13 -7.24
CA THR A 78 -4.84 -4.85 -8.10
C THR A 78 -4.55 -5.35 -9.51
N GLY A 79 -3.40 -4.96 -10.07
CA GLY A 79 -2.99 -5.38 -11.41
C GLY A 79 -2.79 -6.90 -11.53
N LEU A 80 -2.43 -7.60 -10.46
CA LEU A 80 -2.35 -9.07 -10.46
C LEU A 80 -3.74 -9.70 -10.53
N VAL A 81 -4.67 -9.27 -9.67
CA VAL A 81 -6.04 -9.79 -9.64
C VAL A 81 -6.73 -9.57 -10.99
N ASP A 82 -6.59 -8.39 -11.58
CA ASP A 82 -7.17 -8.08 -12.89
C ASP A 82 -6.65 -9.01 -13.98
N ARG A 83 -5.33 -9.24 -14.04
CA ARG A 83 -4.72 -10.14 -15.02
C ARG A 83 -5.17 -11.60 -14.84
N VAL A 84 -5.27 -12.06 -13.60
CA VAL A 84 -5.78 -13.42 -13.30
C VAL A 84 -7.25 -13.54 -13.71
N GLY A 85 -8.08 -12.53 -13.40
CA GLY A 85 -9.48 -12.51 -13.80
C GLY A 85 -9.69 -12.52 -15.32
N GLN A 86 -8.88 -11.76 -16.07
CA GLN A 86 -8.89 -11.77 -17.53
C GLN A 86 -8.51 -13.13 -18.10
N ALA A 87 -7.42 -13.74 -17.60
CA ALA A 87 -6.98 -15.05 -18.04
C ALA A 87 -8.04 -16.14 -17.79
N GLU A 88 -8.76 -16.07 -16.66
CA GLU A 88 -9.83 -17.02 -16.34
C GLU A 88 -11.05 -16.85 -17.26
N GLN A 89 -11.42 -15.61 -17.59
CA GLN A 89 -12.49 -15.33 -18.56
C GLN A 89 -12.12 -15.82 -19.97
N GLU A 90 -10.89 -15.59 -20.42
CA GLU A 90 -10.38 -16.07 -21.70
C GLU A 90 -10.38 -17.61 -21.78
N ASN A 91 -9.90 -18.29 -20.72
CA ASN A 91 -9.93 -19.75 -20.64
C ASN A 91 -11.36 -20.28 -20.66
N SER A 92 -12.26 -19.69 -19.85
CA SER A 92 -13.67 -20.08 -19.81
C SER A 92 -14.36 -19.90 -21.17
N ALA A 93 -14.09 -18.79 -21.87
CA ALA A 93 -14.61 -18.54 -23.21
C ALA A 93 -14.08 -19.57 -24.23
N SER A 94 -12.79 -19.89 -24.17
CA SER A 94 -12.16 -20.90 -25.03
C SER A 94 -12.75 -22.30 -24.82
N LEU A 95 -12.93 -22.73 -23.56
CA LEU A 95 -13.54 -24.01 -23.22
C LEU A 95 -14.99 -24.12 -23.71
N ASN A 96 -15.78 -23.05 -23.52
CA ASN A 96 -17.16 -23.00 -23.99
C ASN A 96 -17.26 -23.01 -25.53
N ALA A 97 -16.30 -22.40 -26.23
CA ALA A 97 -16.24 -22.43 -27.69
C ALA A 97 -15.83 -23.81 -28.24
N GLY A 98 -14.95 -24.54 -27.53
CA GLY A 98 -14.54 -25.90 -27.91
C GLY A 98 -15.61 -26.97 -27.66
N GLY A 99 -16.47 -26.78 -26.66
CA GLY A 99 -17.59 -27.68 -26.35
C GLY A 99 -18.74 -27.64 -27.36
N ALA A 100 -18.79 -26.63 -28.24
CA ALA A 100 -19.80 -26.51 -29.28
C ALA A 100 -19.53 -27.39 -30.54
N TRP A 101 -18.39 -28.10 -30.57
CA TRP A 101 -17.96 -28.93 -31.70
C TRP A 101 -17.92 -30.45 -31.38
N ALA A 102 -18.49 -30.88 -30.26
CA ALA A 102 -18.62 -32.28 -29.84
C ALA A 102 -20.11 -32.68 -29.75
#